data_AF-A0AAU9JUU0-F1
#
_entry.id   AF-A0AAU9JUU0-F1
#
_cell.length_a   1.000
_cell.length_b   1.000
_cell.length_c   1.000
_cell.angle_alpha   90.00
_cell.angle_beta   90.00
_cell.angle_gamma   90.00
#
_symmetry.space_group_name_H-M   'P 1'
#
loop_
_entity.id
_entity.type
_entity.pdbx_description
1 polymer ?
#
loop_
_entity_poly.entity_id
_entity_poly.type
_entity_poly.pdbx_seq_one_letter_code
_entity_poly.pdbx_strand_id
1 'polypeptide(L)'
;MVKTVFQVSLIVLNKTVKRAQDITHGALFTLIVIIFGIFGFKNQSFNYPRFTWWHFLTLIAVSWSSFITTINIGLGKTTNPLWVCLLAIGWVIIAMVGLYVQKKKYPSMLFRKKGKDTSTLFKFAFTFSKTRSKITPQKLSENRLS
;
A
#
# COMPACT_ATOMS: atom_id res chain seq x y z
N MET A 1 -7.70 -9.48 -7.26
CA MET A 1 -7.81 -10.95 -7.10
C MET A 1 -6.92 -11.51 -5.99
N VAL A 2 -5.60 -11.34 -6.00
CA VAL A 2 -4.69 -11.94 -4.98
C VAL A 2 -5.09 -11.62 -3.52
N LYS A 3 -5.45 -10.36 -3.23
CA LYS A 3 -5.89 -9.94 -1.88
C LYS A 3 -7.13 -10.71 -1.40
N THR A 4 -8.07 -10.95 -2.30
CA THR A 4 -9.33 -11.65 -2.03
C THR A 4 -9.08 -13.13 -1.78
N VAL A 5 -8.21 -13.75 -2.57
CA VAL A 5 -7.78 -15.15 -2.37
C VAL A 5 -7.11 -15.30 -1.01
N PHE A 6 -6.21 -14.38 -0.64
CA PHE A 6 -5.56 -14.39 0.67
C PHE A 6 -6.57 -14.26 1.83
N GLN A 7 -7.52 -13.34 1.74
CA GLN A 7 -8.57 -13.19 2.75
C GLN A 7 -9.41 -14.46 2.91
N VAL A 8 -9.82 -15.08 1.79
CA VAL A 8 -10.58 -16.34 1.81
C VAL A 8 -9.76 -17.46 2.45
N SER A 9 -8.48 -17.59 2.09
CA SER A 9 -7.58 -18.58 2.69
C SER A 9 -7.44 -18.40 4.20
N LEU A 10 -7.30 -17.16 4.69
CA LEU A 10 -7.23 -16.88 6.12
C LEU A 10 -8.53 -17.24 6.86
N ILE A 11 -9.69 -16.97 6.25
CA ILE A 11 -11.00 -17.32 6.84
C ILE A 11 -11.16 -18.84 6.94
N VAL A 12 -10.79 -19.56 5.87
CA VAL A 12 -10.84 -21.03 5.86
C VAL A 12 -9.90 -21.59 6.93
N LEU A 13 -8.64 -21.14 6.98
CA LEU A 13 -7.66 -21.57 7.98
C LEU A 13 -8.15 -21.35 9.42
N ASN A 14 -8.78 -20.21 9.68
CA ASN A 14 -9.32 -19.86 10.99
C ASN A 14 -10.51 -20.75 11.40
N LYS A 15 -11.33 -21.20 10.43
CA LYS A 15 -12.46 -22.09 10.71
C LYS A 15 -12.05 -23.56 10.82
N THR A 16 -11.09 -24.03 10.01
CA THR A 16 -10.74 -25.45 9.93
C THR A 16 -9.66 -25.83 10.93
N VAL A 17 -8.53 -25.11 10.94
CA VAL A 17 -7.32 -25.53 11.67
C VAL A 17 -7.39 -25.16 13.15
N LYS A 18 -8.01 -24.02 13.48
CA LYS A 18 -8.16 -23.57 14.88
C LYS A 18 -8.93 -24.57 15.75
N ARG A 19 -9.89 -25.31 15.17
CA ARG A 19 -10.64 -26.33 15.93
C ARG A 19 -9.82 -27.56 16.29
N ALA A 20 -8.73 -27.84 15.58
CA ALA A 20 -7.97 -29.07 15.76
C ALA A 20 -6.76 -28.88 16.68
N GLN A 21 -5.94 -27.85 16.43
CA GLN A 21 -4.67 -27.61 17.13
C GLN A 21 -4.33 -26.11 17.08
N ASP A 22 -4.40 -25.41 18.23
CA ASP A 22 -4.16 -23.96 18.29
C ASP A 22 -2.71 -23.56 17.94
N ILE A 23 -1.73 -24.36 18.38
CA ILE A 23 -0.30 -24.11 18.13
C ILE A 23 0.00 -24.23 16.63
N THR A 24 -0.47 -25.31 16.00
CA THR A 24 -0.29 -25.56 14.57
C THR A 24 -0.98 -24.48 13.73
N HIS A 25 -2.16 -24.01 14.17
CA HIS A 25 -2.85 -22.89 13.53
C HIS A 25 -2.02 -21.61 13.56
N GLY A 26 -1.48 -21.24 14.72
CA GLY A 26 -0.65 -20.04 14.88
C GLY A 26 0.64 -20.08 14.03
N ALA A 27 1.30 -21.24 13.97
CA ALA A 27 2.49 -21.44 13.15
C ALA A 27 2.19 -21.30 11.65
N LEU A 28 1.15 -21.97 11.16
CA LEU A 28 0.70 -21.90 9.76
C LEU A 28 0.26 -20.48 9.38
N PHE A 29 -0.49 -19.81 10.25
CA PHE A 29 -0.93 -18.44 10.01
C PHE A 29 0.29 -17.51 9.87
N THR A 30 1.25 -17.61 10.78
CA THR A 30 2.47 -16.78 10.75
C THR A 30 3.26 -17.01 9.44
N LEU A 31 3.42 -18.27 9.03
CA LEU A 31 4.09 -18.62 7.78
C LEU A 31 3.39 -18.02 6.55
N ILE A 32 2.07 -18.16 6.47
CA ILE A 32 1.24 -17.64 5.37
C ILE A 32 1.34 -16.12 5.27
N VAL A 33 1.29 -15.41 6.41
CA VAL A 33 1.41 -13.94 6.45
C VAL A 33 2.81 -13.50 6.00
N ILE A 34 3.87 -14.20 6.40
CA ILE A 34 5.25 -13.90 5.95
C ILE A 34 5.39 -14.08 4.44
N ILE A 35 4.92 -15.20 3.89
CA ILE A 35 4.96 -15.47 2.44
C ILE A 35 4.19 -14.39 1.68
N PHE A 36 3.00 -14.02 2.16
CA PHE A 36 2.22 -12.95 1.55
C PHE A 36 2.91 -11.60 1.64
N GLY A 37 3.60 -11.30 2.74
CA GLY A 37 4.39 -10.08 2.90
C GLY A 37 5.55 -9.99 1.91
N ILE A 38 6.30 -11.07 1.73
CA ILE A 38 7.40 -11.14 0.75
C ILE A 38 6.86 -10.96 -0.67
N PHE A 39 5.77 -11.66 -1.01
CA PHE A 39 5.13 -11.54 -2.31
C PHE A 39 4.61 -10.12 -2.58
N GLY A 40 3.94 -9.52 -1.58
CA GLY A 40 3.41 -8.16 -1.66
C GLY A 40 4.49 -7.10 -1.82
N PHE A 41 5.67 -7.31 -1.21
CA PHE A 41 6.82 -6.44 -1.34
C PHE A 41 7.47 -6.52 -2.74
N LYS A 42 7.66 -7.75 -3.28
CA LYS A 42 8.24 -7.93 -4.62
C LYS A 42 7.37 -7.34 -5.73
N ASN A 43 6.05 -7.48 -5.62
CA ASN A 43 5.12 -7.03 -6.66
C ASN A 43 4.76 -5.53 -6.61
N GLN A 44 5.36 -4.76 -5.70
CA GLN A 44 5.06 -3.33 -5.49
C GLN A 44 3.55 -3.04 -5.60
N SER A 45 2.77 -3.64 -4.70
CA SER A 45 1.30 -3.66 -4.78
C SER A 45 0.62 -2.28 -4.81
N PHE A 46 1.36 -1.19 -4.54
CA PHE A 46 0.85 0.17 -4.57
C PHE A 46 1.77 1.09 -5.38
N ASN A 47 1.15 1.98 -6.14
CA ASN A 47 1.82 3.01 -6.94
C ASN A 47 2.50 4.09 -6.06
N TYR A 48 2.23 4.08 -4.75
CA TYR A 48 2.83 5.00 -3.79
C TYR A 48 3.79 4.25 -2.85
N PRO A 49 5.12 4.44 -2.98
CA PRO A 49 6.10 3.61 -2.28
C PRO A 49 6.06 3.77 -0.75
N ARG A 50 5.61 4.93 -0.23
CA ARG A 50 5.39 5.10 1.22
C ARG A 50 4.29 4.16 1.73
N PHE A 51 3.22 3.99 0.95
CA PHE A 51 2.10 3.14 1.36
C PHE A 51 2.47 1.66 1.31
N THR A 52 3.23 1.24 0.30
CA THR A 52 3.81 -0.12 0.24
C THR A 52 4.67 -0.41 1.47
N TRP A 53 5.45 0.58 1.92
CA TRP A 53 6.32 0.42 3.08
C TRP A 53 5.53 0.31 4.39
N TRP A 54 4.53 1.17 4.59
CA TRP A 54 3.61 1.07 5.73
C TRP A 54 2.82 -0.23 5.73
N HIS A 55 2.36 -0.70 4.56
CA HIS A 55 1.68 -1.98 4.44
C HIS A 55 2.60 -3.15 4.84
N PHE A 56 3.85 -3.13 4.40
CA PHE A 56 4.85 -4.12 4.80
C PHE A 56 5.11 -4.06 6.31
N LEU A 57 5.21 -2.87 6.90
CA LEU A 57 5.36 -2.70 8.35
C LEU A 57 4.18 -3.31 9.13
N THR A 58 2.94 -3.11 8.65
CA THR A 58 1.76 -3.71 9.28
C THR A 58 1.77 -5.23 9.19
N LEU A 59 2.26 -5.82 8.09
CA LEU A 59 2.41 -7.27 7.96
C LEU A 59 3.48 -7.82 8.91
N ILE A 60 4.59 -7.09 9.13
CA ILE A 60 5.59 -7.43 10.14
C ILE A 60 4.97 -7.40 11.54
N ALA A 61 4.20 -6.36 11.87
CA ALA A 61 3.54 -6.23 13.17
C ALA A 61 2.53 -7.37 13.44
N VAL A 62 1.76 -7.75 12.43
CA VAL A 62 0.84 -8.90 12.50
C VAL A 62 1.63 -10.21 12.66
N SER A 63 2.71 -10.41 11.90
CA SER A 63 3.55 -11.60 12.01
C SER A 63 4.19 -11.72 13.40
N TRP A 64 4.72 -10.63 13.93
CA TRP A 64 5.25 -10.55 15.29
C TRP A 64 4.20 -10.89 16.35
N SER A 65 3.02 -10.28 16.25
CA SER A 65 1.93 -10.50 17.21
C SER A 65 1.46 -11.96 17.18
N SER A 66 1.34 -12.54 15.98
CA SER A 66 1.00 -13.95 15.81
C SER A 66 2.08 -14.89 16.38
N PHE A 67 3.35 -14.57 16.14
CA PHE A 67 4.47 -15.37 16.63
C PHE A 67 4.52 -15.42 18.17
N ILE A 68 4.43 -14.26 18.83
CA ILE A 68 4.39 -14.18 20.30
C ILE A 68 3.18 -14.92 20.86
N THR A 69 2.02 -14.77 20.23
CA THR A 69 0.79 -15.48 20.64
C THR A 69 0.95 -17.00 20.52
N THR A 70 1.56 -17.47 19.43
CA THR A 70 1.82 -18.90 19.20
C THR A 70 2.76 -19.48 20.25
N ILE A 71 3.82 -18.75 20.60
CA ILE A 71 4.75 -19.13 21.68
C ILE A 71 4.03 -19.20 23.03
N ASN A 72 3.19 -18.21 23.34
CA ASN A 72 2.47 -18.17 24.60
C ASN A 72 1.51 -19.37 24.74
N ILE A 73 0.77 -19.70 23.68
CA ILE A 73 -0.10 -20.88 23.64
C ILE A 73 0.75 -22.16 23.83
N GLY A 74 1.89 -22.27 23.14
CA GLY A 74 2.78 -23.43 23.23
C GLY A 74 3.43 -23.63 24.60
N LEU A 75 3.66 -22.55 25.36
CA LEU A 75 4.23 -22.61 26.71
C LEU A 75 3.21 -22.98 27.79
N GLY A 76 1.91 -22.95 27.50
CA GLY A 76 0.84 -23.31 28.44
C GLY A 76 0.74 -22.43 29.69
N LYS A 77 1.54 -21.37 29.81
CA LYS A 77 1.60 -20.46 30.98
C LYS A 77 0.74 -19.23 30.74
N THR A 78 -0.57 -19.37 30.92
CA THR A 78 -1.57 -18.32 30.66
C THR A 78 -1.49 -17.11 31.60
N THR A 79 -0.82 -17.24 32.75
CA THR A 79 -0.81 -16.23 33.82
C THR A 79 0.40 -15.28 33.83
N ASN A 80 1.40 -15.48 32.98
CA ASN A 80 2.59 -14.62 33.00
C ASN A 80 2.37 -13.31 32.24
N PRO A 81 2.38 -12.13 32.87
CA PRO A 81 2.20 -10.84 32.16
C PRO A 81 3.36 -10.52 31.20
N LEU A 82 4.48 -11.25 31.30
CA LEU A 82 5.67 -11.12 30.45
C LEU A 82 5.36 -11.13 28.95
N TRP A 83 4.40 -11.93 28.49
CA TRP A 83 4.07 -12.00 27.05
C TRP A 83 3.48 -10.68 26.54
N VAL A 84 2.68 -9.99 27.35
CA VAL A 84 2.09 -8.68 27.02
C VAL A 84 3.18 -7.63 26.95
N CYS A 85 4.12 -7.64 27.90
CA CYS A 85 5.27 -6.74 27.88
C CYS A 85 6.13 -6.94 26.62
N LEU A 86 6.43 -8.20 26.27
CA LEU A 86 7.16 -8.55 25.04
C LEU A 86 6.42 -8.10 23.78
N LEU A 87 5.10 -8.25 23.74
CA LEU A 87 4.27 -7.77 22.65
C LEU A 87 4.40 -6.24 22.51
N ALA A 88 4.20 -5.50 23.61
CA ALA A 88 4.27 -4.04 23.63
C ALA A 88 5.65 -3.52 23.21
N ILE A 89 6.73 -4.11 23.75
CA ILE A 89 8.10 -3.76 23.39
C ILE A 89 8.34 -3.96 21.89
N GLY A 90 7.90 -5.09 21.33
CA GLY A 90 8.04 -5.35 19.90
C GLY A 90 7.29 -4.33 19.04
N TRP A 91 6.08 -3.92 19.45
CA TRP A 91 5.34 -2.86 18.76
C TRP A 91 6.06 -1.52 18.78
N VAL A 92 6.63 -1.12 19.94
CA VAL A 92 7.40 0.11 20.07
C VAL A 92 8.63 0.09 19.16
N ILE A 93 9.36 -1.03 19.11
CA ILE A 93 10.52 -1.19 18.23
C ILE A 93 10.11 -1.10 16.76
N ILE A 94 9.06 -1.81 16.35
CA ILE A 94 8.56 -1.79 14.97
C ILE A 94 8.12 -0.37 14.58
N ALA A 95 7.43 0.34 15.46
CA ALA A 95 7.00 1.72 15.21
C ALA A 95 8.21 2.68 15.10
N MET A 96 9.19 2.57 15.99
CA MET A 96 10.40 3.40 15.93
C MET A 96 11.21 3.16 14.64
N VAL A 97 11.46 1.89 14.28
CA VAL A 97 12.11 1.54 13.01
C VAL A 97 11.28 2.04 11.83
N GLY A 98 9.95 1.90 11.94
CA GLY A 98 8.93 2.45 11.07
C GLY A 98 9.20 3.91 10.70
N LEU A 99 9.14 4.76 11.72
CA LEU A 99 9.29 6.19 11.61
C LEU A 99 10.72 6.59 11.19
N TYR A 100 11.75 5.90 11.68
CA TYR A 100 13.13 6.18 11.35
C TYR A 100 13.42 5.97 9.85
N VAL A 101 13.02 4.82 9.31
CA VAL A 101 13.21 4.52 7.88
C VAL A 101 12.35 5.43 7.01
N GLN A 102 11.13 5.74 7.44
CA GLN A 102 10.29 6.70 6.71
C GLN A 102 10.96 8.08 6.62
N LYS A 103 11.47 8.61 7.75
CA LYS A 103 12.17 9.89 7.80
C LYS A 103 13.39 9.90 6.87
N LYS A 104 14.16 8.81 6.84
CA LYS A 104 15.38 8.68 6.03
C LYS A 104 15.09 8.50 4.54
N LYS A 105 14.14 7.65 4.18
CA LYS A 105 13.92 7.18 2.79
C LYS A 105 12.86 7.98 2.04
N TYR A 106 11.93 8.60 2.76
CA TYR A 106 10.78 9.29 2.16
C TYR A 106 10.56 10.67 2.81
N PRO A 107 11.54 11.60 2.72
CA PRO A 107 11.35 12.97 3.21
C PRO A 107 10.10 13.58 2.57
N SER A 108 9.39 14.41 3.34
CA SER A 108 8.01 14.91 3.09
C SER A 108 7.88 15.82 1.87
N MET A 109 8.26 15.33 0.70
CA MET A 109 7.84 15.92 -0.56
C MET A 109 6.59 15.15 -0.98
N LEU A 110 5.42 15.78 -0.88
CA LEU A 110 4.34 15.43 -1.81
C LEU A 110 4.95 15.67 -3.19
N PHE A 111 5.50 14.61 -3.81
CA PHE A 111 5.80 14.64 -5.23
C PHE A 111 4.47 14.74 -5.96
N ARG A 112 3.96 15.97 -6.03
CA ARG A 112 3.03 16.34 -7.08
C ARG A 112 3.88 16.23 -8.34
N LYS A 113 3.65 15.18 -9.15
CA LYS A 113 4.07 15.24 -10.56
C LYS A 113 3.62 16.62 -11.02
N LYS A 114 4.56 17.51 -11.36
CA LYS A 114 4.25 18.83 -11.89
C LYS A 114 3.26 18.54 -13.01
N GLY A 115 1.98 18.90 -12.80
CA GLY A 115 0.94 18.58 -13.77
C GLY A 115 1.43 19.09 -15.11
N LYS A 116 1.24 18.32 -16.20
CA LYS A 116 1.55 18.81 -17.55
C LYS A 116 1.06 20.24 -17.62
N ASP A 117 1.99 21.14 -17.90
CA ASP A 117 1.82 22.58 -17.75
C ASP A 117 0.51 22.96 -18.45
N THR A 118 -0.53 23.31 -17.67
CA THR A 118 -1.84 23.63 -18.24
C THR A 118 -1.71 24.83 -19.19
N SER A 119 -0.66 25.64 -19.01
CA SER A 119 -0.28 26.71 -19.92
C SER A 119 0.03 26.23 -21.34
N THR A 120 0.57 25.01 -21.55
CA THR A 120 0.77 24.47 -22.90
C THR A 120 -0.54 24.05 -23.54
N LEU A 121 -1.48 23.48 -22.78
CA LEU A 121 -2.84 23.15 -23.25
C LEU A 121 -3.62 24.41 -23.62
N PHE A 122 -3.56 25.45 -22.79
CA PHE A 122 -4.17 26.74 -23.10
C PHE A 122 -3.52 27.42 -24.30
N LYS A 123 -2.18 27.43 -24.41
CA LYS A 123 -1.47 27.95 -25.59
C LYS A 123 -1.86 27.18 -26.86
N PHE A 124 -2.01 25.86 -26.78
CA PHE A 124 -2.47 25.06 -27.92
C PHE A 124 -3.89 25.47 -28.34
N ALA A 125 -4.84 25.50 -27.39
CA ALA A 125 -6.24 25.85 -27.67
C ALA A 125 -6.40 27.27 -28.26
N PHE A 126 -5.69 28.27 -27.71
CA PHE A 126 -5.78 29.64 -28.18
C PHE A 126 -5.01 29.91 -29.49
N THR A 127 -3.95 29.15 -29.78
CA THR A 127 -3.24 29.27 -31.07
C THR A 127 -4.11 28.79 -32.24
N PHE A 128 -4.90 27.71 -32.05
CA PHE A 128 -5.87 27.27 -33.07
C PHE A 128 -7.00 28.28 -33.32
N SER A 129 -7.45 28.99 -32.28
CA SER A 129 -8.46 30.06 -32.42
C SER A 129 -7.96 31.20 -33.31
N LYS A 130 -6.72 31.65 -33.09
CA LYS A 130 -6.15 32.78 -33.85
C LYS A 130 -5.94 32.44 -35.33
N THR A 131 -5.49 31.23 -35.64
CA THR A 131 -5.28 30.76 -37.03
C THR A 131 -6.61 30.56 -37.76
N ARG A 132 -7.66 30.06 -37.09
CA ARG A 132 -8.98 29.85 -37.70
C ARG A 132 -9.68 31.18 -38.03
N SER A 133 -9.48 32.23 -37.24
CA SER A 133 -10.01 33.58 -37.53
C SER A 133 -9.38 34.29 -38.73
N LYS A 134 -8.17 33.88 -39.17
CA LYS A 134 -7.51 34.48 -40.35
C LYS A 134 -7.94 33.84 -41.67
N ILE A 135 -8.45 32.60 -41.64
CA ILE A 135 -8.87 31.86 -42.84
C ILE A 135 -10.32 32.22 -43.24
N THR A 136 -11.15 32.66 -42.28
CA THR A 136 -12.55 33.01 -42.54
C THR A 136 -12.82 34.39 -43.19
N PRO A 137 -12.07 35.48 -42.95
CA PRO A 137 -12.41 36.78 -43.57
C PRO A 137 -12.11 36.84 -45.06
N GLN A 138 -11.16 36.03 -45.56
CA GLN A 138 -10.73 36.10 -46.96
C GLN A 138 -11.70 35.40 -47.92
N LYS A 139 -12.37 34.33 -47.49
CA LYS A 139 -13.40 33.64 -48.30
C LYS A 139 -14.74 34.36 -48.35
N LEU A 140 -15.00 35.33 -47.45
CA LEU A 140 -16.27 36.05 -47.41
C LEU A 140 -16.27 37.35 -48.23
N SER A 141 -15.09 37.87 -48.61
CA SER A 141 -14.95 39.01 -49.52
C SER A 141 -14.87 38.59 -51.00
N GLU A 142 -14.43 37.36 -51.28
CA GLU A 142 -14.29 36.85 -52.65
C GLU A 142 -15.64 36.40 -53.26
N ASN A 143 -16.61 36.03 -52.41
CA ASN A 143 -17.95 35.60 -52.82
C ASN A 143 -18.99 36.73 -52.90
N ARG A 144 -18.59 38.00 -52.74
CA ARG A 144 -19.46 39.18 -52.94
C ARG A 144 -19.19 39.93 -54.25
N LEU A 145 -18.27 39.43 -55.08
CA LEU A 145 -17.88 40.03 -56.36
C LEU A 145 -18.24 39.15 -57.57
N SER A 146 -19.03 38.10 -57.36
CA SER A 146 -19.63 37.27 -58.42
C SER A 146 -21.12 37.52 -58.53
#